data_AF-A0A8H3W0N3-F1
#
_entry.id   AF-A0A8H3W0N3-F1
#
_cell.length_a   1.000
_cell.length_b   1.000
_cell.length_c   1.000
_cell.angle_alpha   90.00
_cell.angle_beta   90.00
_cell.angle_gamma   90.00
#
_symmetry.space_group_name_H-M   'P 1'
#
loop_
_entity.id
_entity.type
_entity.pdbx_description
1 polymer ?
#
loop_
_entity_poly.entity_id
_entity_poly.type
_entity_poly.pdbx_seq_one_letter_code
_entity_poly.pdbx_strand_id
1 'polypeptide(L)'
;MGDQYQIVLDQTLSRVLQPRACDHCFVRKVKCERTIPCKTCMDTGLTCSYQRRPQYKFKASADGKSVLSYVAEQHGGADFGQDPSVEAVMTSFFLFGCQFCRGNHNAATVRFREAVTLAEIMRLHDPSSYGNISPDEMDRRVRTVTALAFVERIYALQHGSTLQMPRLMGLDIMAFHRLIKRVSSAEEAVEDLAVEGLGRMIDQIDFVDETVVRCWKSDCNLDPNTNHISAEKLVQLLRRYSKPLEASPSMEKGGAQHADILLTRHWIRNMLWNLAFRHGFTSLSDPNVELRPDYAIDIAAETIDACDFFDIRCLETHGVGLAEKLYDIASNCVRIAQTFPTNSGAFAGDFRIPTSDHDSCATSISGTLDSSSSASDPSGWVTQIPTIEMDWAASRTAQVTEILNRFLALFALFRKGKHPFLKPFVQLMAGLDFPQMSTGDPPWDDDVHMPLVM
;
A
#
# COMPACT_ATOMS: atom_id res chain seq x y z
N MET A 1 30.70 1.76 -24.04
CA MET A 1 31.74 2.09 -25.05
C MET A 1 31.98 3.59 -24.94
N GLY A 2 33.20 4.02 -24.65
CA GLY A 2 33.50 5.42 -24.40
C GLY A 2 33.26 6.27 -25.63
N ASP A 3 32.42 7.29 -25.51
CA ASP A 3 32.31 8.35 -26.51
C ASP A 3 33.68 9.01 -26.64
N GLN A 4 34.37 8.72 -27.74
CA GLN A 4 35.53 9.50 -28.15
C GLN A 4 35.06 10.93 -28.39
N TYR A 5 35.34 11.83 -27.45
CA TYR A 5 35.13 13.26 -27.64
C TYR A 5 36.00 13.72 -28.81
N GLN A 6 35.39 13.79 -30.00
CA GLN A 6 36.05 14.31 -31.19
C GLN A 6 36.22 15.83 -30.98
N ILE A 7 37.45 16.26 -30.72
CA ILE A 7 37.78 17.69 -30.56
C ILE A 7 37.66 18.34 -31.93
N VAL A 8 36.66 19.20 -32.11
CA VAL A 8 36.49 19.99 -33.32
C VAL A 8 37.08 21.37 -33.07
N LEU A 9 38.03 21.78 -33.90
CA LEU A 9 38.62 23.12 -33.85
C LEU A 9 37.93 24.06 -34.86
N ASP A 10 38.02 25.36 -34.60
CA ASP A 10 37.60 26.38 -35.55
C ASP A 10 38.52 26.42 -36.77
N GLN A 11 38.17 27.21 -37.79
CA GLN A 11 38.92 27.28 -39.05
C GLN A 11 40.37 27.79 -38.86
N THR A 12 40.64 28.47 -37.75
CA THR A 12 41.98 28.96 -37.41
C THR A 12 42.80 27.96 -36.61
N LEU A 13 42.24 26.79 -36.28
CA LEU A 13 42.82 25.76 -35.42
C LEU A 13 43.22 26.28 -34.02
N SER A 14 42.66 27.42 -33.59
CA SER A 14 43.07 28.10 -32.36
C SER A 14 42.05 27.96 -31.23
N ARG A 15 40.81 27.57 -31.54
CA ARG A 15 39.73 27.46 -30.55
C ARG A 15 38.96 26.15 -30.68
N VAL A 16 38.69 25.52 -29.54
CA VAL A 16 37.81 24.34 -29.47
C VAL A 16 36.35 24.75 -29.64
N LEU A 17 35.69 24.13 -30.59
CA LEU A 17 34.26 24.26 -30.83
C LEU A 17 33.50 23.22 -30.01
N GLN A 18 32.43 23.69 -29.37
CA GLN A 18 31.46 22.84 -28.72
C GLN A 18 30.64 22.05 -29.75
N PRO A 19 30.21 20.82 -29.43
CA PRO A 19 29.47 19.98 -30.37
C PRO A 19 28.08 20.54 -30.71
N ARG A 20 27.55 21.45 -29.89
CA ARG A 20 26.20 22.02 -29.99
C ARG A 20 26.21 23.52 -29.76
N ALA A 21 25.10 24.18 -30.08
CA ALA A 21 24.89 25.59 -29.73
C ALA A 21 24.79 25.80 -28.21
N CYS A 22 25.20 26.98 -27.73
CA CYS A 22 25.08 27.35 -26.32
C CYS A 22 23.61 27.54 -25.91
N ASP A 23 23.37 27.61 -24.61
CA ASP A 23 22.03 27.61 -24.05
C ASP A 23 21.23 28.85 -24.50
N HIS A 24 21.79 30.05 -24.42
CA HIS A 24 21.11 31.27 -24.85
C HIS A 24 20.86 31.33 -26.36
N CYS A 25 21.83 30.96 -27.19
CA CYS A 25 21.65 31.00 -28.64
C CYS A 25 20.60 29.99 -29.11
N PHE A 26 20.55 28.81 -28.47
CA PHE A 26 19.50 27.84 -28.74
C PHE A 26 18.11 28.34 -28.33
N VAL A 27 17.94 28.93 -27.13
CA VAL A 27 16.63 29.45 -26.69
C VAL A 27 16.15 30.56 -27.60
N ARG A 28 17.06 31.48 -27.96
CA ARG A 28 16.76 32.63 -28.83
C ARG A 28 16.66 32.27 -30.31
N LYS A 29 16.97 31.01 -30.69
CA LYS A 29 17.01 30.52 -32.07
C LYS A 29 17.90 31.38 -32.99
N VAL A 30 19.04 31.83 -32.47
CA VAL A 30 20.04 32.62 -33.20
C VAL A 30 21.28 31.78 -33.50
N LYS A 31 22.10 32.22 -34.46
CA LYS A 31 23.34 31.54 -34.83
C LYS A 31 24.30 31.49 -33.64
N CYS A 32 24.94 30.34 -33.42
CA CYS A 32 25.95 30.16 -32.39
C CYS A 32 27.27 29.74 -33.03
N GLU A 33 28.35 30.45 -32.70
CA GLU A 33 29.69 30.14 -33.17
C GLU A 33 30.31 28.94 -32.45
N ARG A 34 29.65 28.43 -31.39
CA ARG A 34 30.06 27.25 -30.62
C ARG A 34 31.42 27.39 -29.90
N THR A 35 32.00 28.59 -29.86
CA THR A 35 33.16 28.88 -28.99
C THR A 35 32.70 29.10 -27.54
N ILE A 36 33.65 29.08 -26.61
CA ILE A 36 33.41 29.44 -25.20
C ILE A 36 34.21 30.70 -24.88
N PRO A 37 33.55 31.83 -24.59
CA PRO A 37 32.14 32.15 -24.89
C PRO A 37 31.89 32.29 -26.40
N CYS A 38 30.62 32.16 -26.84
CA CYS A 38 30.25 32.38 -28.25
C CYS A 38 30.11 33.88 -28.56
N LYS A 39 30.37 34.28 -29.81
CA LYS A 39 30.36 35.70 -30.21
C LYS A 39 29.00 36.34 -29.98
N THR A 40 27.93 35.65 -30.33
CA THR A 40 26.56 36.15 -30.13
C THR A 40 26.24 36.42 -28.65
N CYS A 41 26.73 35.60 -27.71
CA CYS A 41 26.57 35.86 -26.28
C CYS A 41 27.45 37.03 -25.80
N MET A 42 28.68 37.14 -26.29
CA MET A 42 29.57 38.27 -25.98
C MET A 42 28.95 39.60 -26.44
N ASP A 43 28.50 39.67 -27.70
CA ASP A 43 27.94 40.88 -28.30
C ASP A 43 26.63 41.32 -27.62
N THR A 44 25.94 40.40 -26.96
CA THR A 44 24.66 40.66 -26.26
C THR A 44 24.79 40.74 -24.74
N GLY A 45 26.01 40.65 -24.20
CA GLY A 45 26.25 40.71 -22.76
C GLY A 45 25.65 39.54 -21.97
N LEU A 46 25.43 38.38 -22.60
CA LEU A 46 24.86 37.19 -21.96
C LEU A 46 25.96 36.21 -21.51
N THR A 47 25.76 35.59 -20.35
CA THR A 47 26.66 34.54 -19.85
C THR A 47 26.52 33.26 -20.67
N CYS A 48 27.53 32.95 -21.49
CA CYS A 48 27.48 31.78 -22.37
C CYS A 48 27.62 30.47 -21.58
N SER A 49 26.56 29.66 -21.51
CA SER A 49 26.55 28.33 -20.87
C SER A 49 26.24 27.21 -21.87
N TYR A 50 26.66 25.99 -21.53
CA TYR A 50 26.40 24.75 -22.29
C TYR A 50 25.86 23.64 -21.37
N GLN A 51 25.08 24.01 -20.36
CA GLN A 51 24.62 23.12 -19.28
C GLN A 51 23.31 22.40 -19.63
N ARG A 52 22.63 22.77 -20.72
CA ARG A 52 21.40 22.09 -21.18
C ARG A 52 21.62 20.59 -21.29
N ARG A 53 20.88 19.76 -20.55
CA ARG A 53 20.91 18.32 -20.79
C ARG A 53 20.25 18.00 -22.13
N PRO A 54 20.75 17.03 -22.92
CA PRO A 54 20.06 16.60 -24.13
C PRO A 54 18.61 16.25 -23.77
N GLN A 55 17.63 16.95 -24.36
CA GLN A 55 16.25 16.51 -24.26
C GLN A 55 16.13 15.27 -25.16
N TYR A 56 16.19 14.09 -24.55
CA TYR A 56 15.85 12.86 -25.25
C TYR A 56 14.41 13.02 -25.73
N LYS A 57 14.22 13.12 -27.05
CA LYS A 57 12.88 13.13 -27.65
C LYS A 57 12.32 11.73 -27.51
N PHE A 58 11.54 11.50 -26.45
CA PHE A 58 10.73 10.30 -26.33
C PHE A 58 9.87 10.17 -27.59
N LYS A 59 10.04 9.07 -28.34
CA LYS A 59 9.03 8.67 -29.31
C LYS A 59 7.78 8.33 -28.49
N ALA A 60 6.64 8.91 -28.85
CA ALA A 60 5.36 8.74 -28.15
C ALA A 60 4.86 7.27 -28.07
N SER A 61 5.58 6.31 -28.66
CA SER A 61 5.30 4.87 -28.61
C SER A 61 6.32 4.05 -27.80
N ALA A 62 7.18 4.67 -27.00
CA ALA A 62 8.12 3.91 -26.17
C ALA A 62 7.33 3.04 -25.18
N ASP A 63 7.51 1.72 -25.24
CA ASP A 63 6.86 0.82 -24.29
C ASP A 63 7.37 1.10 -22.86
N GLY A 64 6.55 0.85 -21.83
CA GLY A 64 6.91 1.16 -20.44
C GLY A 64 8.17 0.44 -19.96
N LYS A 65 8.55 -0.68 -20.59
CA LYS A 65 9.80 -1.40 -20.27
C LYS A 65 11.02 -0.62 -20.75
N SER A 66 10.99 -0.05 -21.95
CA SER A 66 12.06 0.76 -22.53
C SER A 66 12.30 2.04 -21.74
N VAL A 67 11.21 2.69 -21.28
CA VAL A 67 11.30 3.86 -20.38
C VAL A 67 12.00 3.46 -19.08
N LEU A 68 11.57 2.36 -18.47
CA LEU A 68 12.14 1.89 -17.20
C LEU A 68 13.62 1.53 -17.34
N SER A 69 14.01 0.82 -18.40
CA SER A 69 15.41 0.48 -18.68
C SER A 69 16.26 1.74 -18.88
N TYR A 70 15.79 2.68 -19.69
CA TYR A 70 16.49 3.94 -19.92
C TYR A 70 16.70 4.74 -18.63
N VAL A 71 15.64 4.89 -17.82
CA VAL A 71 15.75 5.62 -16.54
C VAL A 71 16.71 4.91 -15.59
N ALA A 72 16.66 3.58 -15.49
CA ALA A 72 17.56 2.81 -14.65
C ALA A 72 19.05 2.96 -15.07
N GLU A 73 19.33 3.04 -16.36
CA GLU A 73 20.68 3.28 -16.90
C GLU A 73 21.17 4.70 -16.58
N GLN A 74 20.31 5.71 -16.78
CA GLN A 74 20.67 7.10 -16.48
C GLN A 74 20.82 7.36 -14.96
N HIS A 75 20.10 6.59 -14.14
CA HIS A 75 20.12 6.67 -12.68
C HIS A 75 21.25 5.84 -12.03
N GLY A 76 22.18 5.31 -12.82
CA GLY A 76 23.28 4.42 -12.36
C GLY A 76 24.69 4.95 -12.63
N GLY A 77 24.89 6.28 -12.64
CA GLY A 77 26.21 6.89 -12.88
C GLY A 77 27.28 6.52 -11.84
N ALA A 78 28.56 6.65 -12.19
CA ALA A 78 29.68 6.22 -11.33
C ALA A 78 29.73 6.93 -9.96
N ASP A 79 29.40 8.22 -9.92
CA ASP A 79 29.38 9.03 -8.70
C ASP A 79 27.98 9.14 -8.07
N PHE A 80 27.09 8.18 -8.39
CA PHE A 80 25.73 8.18 -7.88
C PHE A 80 25.70 8.16 -6.34
N GLY A 81 25.00 9.14 -5.75
CA GLY A 81 24.88 9.30 -4.30
C GLY A 81 25.89 10.25 -3.66
N GLN A 82 26.89 10.76 -4.39
CA GLN A 82 27.88 11.69 -3.82
C GLN A 82 27.31 13.07 -3.47
N ASP A 83 26.41 13.60 -4.32
CA ASP A 83 25.68 14.86 -4.10
C ASP A 83 24.22 14.68 -4.55
N PRO A 84 23.40 13.99 -3.72
CA PRO A 84 22.04 13.65 -4.09
C PRO A 84 21.10 14.86 -4.10
N SER A 85 20.10 14.78 -4.96
CA SER A 85 19.03 15.79 -5.10
C SER A 85 17.67 15.15 -4.83
N VAL A 86 16.66 15.97 -4.57
CA VAL A 86 15.27 15.50 -4.39
C VAL A 86 14.81 14.73 -5.62
N GLU A 87 15.23 15.14 -6.82
CA GLU A 87 14.96 14.43 -8.07
C GLU A 87 15.55 13.02 -8.08
N ALA A 88 16.76 12.84 -7.53
CA ALA A 88 17.38 11.52 -7.44
C ALA A 88 16.60 10.61 -6.48
N VAL A 89 16.20 11.13 -5.31
CA VAL A 89 15.35 10.43 -4.34
C VAL A 89 14.03 10.01 -4.98
N MET A 90 13.33 10.95 -5.63
CA MET A 90 12.05 10.70 -6.28
C MET A 90 12.18 9.73 -7.46
N THR A 91 13.29 9.77 -8.20
CA THR A 91 13.55 8.80 -9.27
C THR A 91 13.67 7.39 -8.71
N SER A 92 14.45 7.18 -7.65
CA SER A 92 14.52 5.88 -6.95
C SER A 92 13.15 5.44 -6.41
N PHE A 93 12.38 6.36 -5.84
CA PHE A 93 11.03 6.12 -5.35
C PHE A 93 10.05 5.69 -6.47
N PHE A 94 10.08 6.35 -7.63
CA PHE A 94 9.26 5.94 -8.77
C PHE A 94 9.72 4.63 -9.39
N LEU A 95 11.03 4.37 -9.44
CA LEU A 95 11.57 3.06 -9.84
C LEU A 95 11.11 1.95 -8.90
N PHE A 96 11.05 2.21 -7.58
CA PHE A 96 10.41 1.33 -6.61
C PHE A 96 8.96 1.05 -7.02
N GLY A 97 8.15 2.08 -7.25
CA GLY A 97 6.75 1.95 -7.66
C GLY A 97 6.58 1.10 -8.93
N CYS A 98 7.46 1.29 -9.93
CA CYS A 98 7.48 0.46 -11.14
C CYS A 98 7.79 -1.02 -10.85
N GLN A 99 8.76 -1.32 -9.99
CA GLN A 99 9.10 -2.70 -9.64
C GLN A 99 8.00 -3.35 -8.79
N PHE A 100 7.43 -2.60 -7.85
CA PHE A 100 6.29 -3.03 -7.05
C PHE A 100 5.09 -3.40 -7.94
N CYS A 101 4.73 -2.54 -8.89
CA CYS A 101 3.62 -2.81 -9.82
C CYS A 101 3.86 -4.02 -10.74
N ARG A 102 5.11 -4.47 -10.87
CA ARG A 102 5.49 -5.67 -11.62
C ARG A 102 5.57 -6.94 -10.76
N GLY A 103 5.35 -6.83 -9.45
CA GLY A 103 5.54 -7.92 -8.48
C GLY A 103 7.01 -8.25 -8.20
N ASN A 104 7.95 -7.40 -8.63
CA ASN A 104 9.38 -7.61 -8.42
C ASN A 104 9.81 -7.11 -7.03
N HIS A 105 9.30 -7.72 -5.96
CA HIS A 105 9.46 -7.19 -4.59
C HIS A 105 10.92 -7.04 -4.15
N ASN A 106 11.82 -7.95 -4.52
CA ASN A 106 13.25 -7.79 -4.23
C ASN A 106 13.86 -6.54 -4.88
N ALA A 107 13.54 -6.31 -6.16
CA ALA A 107 14.00 -5.12 -6.88
C ALA A 107 13.33 -3.85 -6.36
N ALA A 108 12.06 -3.93 -5.95
CA ALA A 108 11.34 -2.84 -5.31
C ALA A 108 12.03 -2.46 -3.99
N THR A 109 12.34 -3.44 -3.12
CA THR A 109 13.06 -3.21 -1.86
C THR A 109 14.41 -2.53 -2.08
N VAL A 110 15.20 -2.96 -3.07
CA VAL A 110 16.47 -2.29 -3.40
C VAL A 110 16.27 -0.83 -3.79
N ARG A 111 15.31 -0.56 -4.70
CA ARG A 111 15.02 0.82 -5.16
C ARG A 111 14.45 1.71 -4.07
N PHE A 112 13.67 1.13 -3.16
CA PHE A 112 13.12 1.87 -2.03
C PHE A 112 14.21 2.23 -1.03
N ARG A 113 15.10 1.29 -0.69
CA ARG A 113 16.27 1.55 0.16
C ARG A 113 17.21 2.57 -0.45
N GLU A 114 17.44 2.51 -1.77
CA GLU A 114 18.18 3.53 -2.50
C GLU A 114 17.57 4.92 -2.28
N ALA A 115 16.24 5.07 -2.41
CA ALA A 115 15.56 6.35 -2.17
C ALA A 115 15.73 6.85 -0.72
N VAL A 116 15.55 5.95 0.25
CA VAL A 116 15.72 6.25 1.69
C VAL A 116 17.15 6.69 1.99
N THR A 117 18.16 5.96 1.52
CA THR A 117 19.57 6.30 1.72
C THR A 117 19.92 7.66 1.10
N LEU A 118 19.44 7.97 -0.11
CA LEU A 118 19.65 9.29 -0.70
C LEU A 118 19.01 10.40 0.15
N ALA A 119 17.80 10.18 0.68
CA ALA A 119 17.12 11.13 1.56
C ALA A 119 17.84 11.32 2.91
N GLU A 120 18.44 10.26 3.45
CA GLU A 120 19.29 10.31 4.65
C GLU A 120 20.57 11.11 4.41
N ILE A 121 21.25 10.90 3.28
CA ILE A 121 22.43 11.69 2.89
C ILE A 121 22.09 13.18 2.77
N MET A 122 20.90 13.50 2.23
CA MET A 122 20.38 14.87 2.16
C MET A 122 19.89 15.42 3.51
N ARG A 123 19.87 14.59 4.58
CA ARG A 123 19.36 14.91 5.92
C ARG A 123 17.90 15.40 5.93
N LEU A 124 17.05 14.84 5.05
CA LEU A 124 15.66 15.29 4.95
C LEU A 124 14.83 15.06 6.22
N HIS A 125 15.22 14.08 7.04
CA HIS A 125 14.58 13.78 8.33
C HIS A 125 15.01 14.73 9.45
N ASP A 126 16.05 15.56 9.24
CA ASP A 126 16.64 16.41 10.28
C ASP A 126 16.15 17.86 10.12
N PRO A 127 15.37 18.38 11.08
CA PRO A 127 14.88 19.76 11.09
C PRO A 127 15.98 20.83 10.96
N SER A 128 17.19 20.54 11.44
CA SER A 128 18.30 21.49 11.39
C SER A 128 18.84 21.72 9.97
N SER A 129 18.54 20.82 9.02
CA SER A 129 18.96 20.95 7.62
C SER A 129 18.18 22.02 6.82
N TYR A 130 17.12 22.57 7.41
CA TYR A 130 16.14 23.44 6.75
C TYR A 130 16.41 24.95 6.90
N GLY A 131 17.42 25.36 7.67
CA GLY A 131 17.61 26.77 8.04
C GLY A 131 17.91 27.75 6.88
N ASN A 132 18.52 27.28 5.78
CA ASN A 132 19.02 28.13 4.68
C ASN A 132 18.56 27.66 3.28
N ILE A 133 17.34 27.13 3.16
CA ILE A 133 16.78 26.69 1.87
C ILE A 133 15.56 27.50 1.47
N SER A 134 15.24 27.55 0.17
CA SER A 134 14.05 28.26 -0.31
C SER A 134 12.76 27.59 0.18
N PRO A 135 11.65 28.33 0.33
CA PRO A 135 10.36 27.73 0.72
C PRO A 135 9.90 26.60 -0.22
N ASP A 136 10.13 26.75 -1.53
CA ASP A 136 9.82 25.74 -2.54
C ASP A 136 10.63 24.45 -2.34
N GLU A 137 11.95 24.56 -2.21
CA GLU A 137 12.81 23.40 -1.95
C GLU A 137 12.45 22.73 -0.61
N MET A 138 12.07 23.53 0.39
CA MET A 138 11.63 23.01 1.67
C MET A 138 10.34 22.19 1.58
N ASP A 139 9.31 22.71 0.90
CA ASP A 139 8.05 22.00 0.67
C ASP A 139 8.30 20.67 -0.07
N ARG A 140 9.13 20.68 -1.12
CA ARG A 140 9.51 19.48 -1.87
C ARG A 140 10.19 18.44 -0.97
N ARG A 141 11.09 18.84 -0.08
CA ARG A 141 11.76 17.95 0.88
C ARG A 141 10.80 17.35 1.90
N VAL A 142 9.92 18.17 2.49
CA VAL A 142 8.91 17.73 3.45
C VAL A 142 7.95 16.72 2.82
N ARG A 143 7.47 16.97 1.60
CA ARG A 143 6.62 16.01 0.87
C ARG A 143 7.36 14.71 0.58
N THR A 144 8.61 14.80 0.16
CA THR A 144 9.43 13.63 -0.17
C THR A 144 9.67 12.75 1.06
N VAL A 145 10.12 13.32 2.18
CA VAL A 145 10.38 12.56 3.41
C VAL A 145 9.08 11.98 3.99
N THR A 146 7.97 12.71 3.87
CA THR A 146 6.64 12.25 4.29
C THR A 146 6.17 11.06 3.46
N ALA A 147 6.28 11.14 2.13
CA ALA A 147 5.93 10.05 1.23
C ALA A 147 6.78 8.80 1.50
N LEU A 148 8.10 8.96 1.70
CA LEU A 148 9.00 7.85 2.06
C LEU A 148 8.60 7.21 3.39
N ALA A 149 8.37 8.01 4.44
CA ALA A 149 8.00 7.48 5.75
C ALA A 149 6.66 6.73 5.75
N PHE A 150 5.67 7.24 5.00
CA PHE A 150 4.37 6.58 4.83
C PHE A 150 4.53 5.25 4.09
N VAL A 151 5.16 5.28 2.92
CA VAL A 151 5.32 4.08 2.07
C VAL A 151 6.18 3.03 2.75
N GLU A 152 7.23 3.41 3.49
CA GLU A 152 8.06 2.45 4.23
C GLU A 152 7.23 1.61 5.20
N ARG A 153 6.37 2.25 6.00
CA ARG A 153 5.56 1.56 7.01
C ARG A 153 4.49 0.68 6.39
N ILE A 154 3.82 1.18 5.36
CA ILE A 154 2.85 0.38 4.60
C ILE A 154 3.54 -0.84 3.97
N TYR A 155 4.68 -0.62 3.31
CA TYR A 155 5.44 -1.68 2.65
C TYR A 155 6.05 -2.68 3.65
N ALA A 156 6.47 -2.23 4.84
CA ALA A 156 6.94 -3.09 5.92
C ALA A 156 5.83 -3.99 6.46
N LEU A 157 4.61 -3.49 6.58
CA LEU A 157 3.44 -4.27 6.94
C LEU A 157 3.02 -5.24 5.82
N GLN A 158 3.07 -4.85 4.55
CA GLN A 158 2.67 -5.73 3.46
C GLN A 158 3.69 -6.85 3.16
N HIS A 159 4.99 -6.55 3.23
CA HIS A 159 6.04 -7.45 2.75
C HIS A 159 7.12 -7.77 3.78
N GLY A 160 6.95 -7.38 5.04
CA GLY A 160 7.89 -7.74 6.09
C GLY A 160 9.28 -7.13 5.91
N SER A 161 9.36 -5.87 5.49
CA SER A 161 10.63 -5.13 5.46
C SER A 161 11.01 -4.57 6.84
N THR A 162 12.29 -4.29 7.07
CA THR A 162 12.76 -3.60 8.28
C THR A 162 12.59 -2.09 8.12
N LEU A 163 12.19 -1.40 9.18
CA LEU A 163 12.08 0.05 9.21
C LEU A 163 13.47 0.69 9.31
N GLN A 164 13.74 1.72 8.52
CA GLN A 164 14.98 2.52 8.56
C GLN A 164 14.67 3.97 8.93
N MET A 165 13.55 4.51 8.45
CA MET A 165 13.19 5.90 8.70
C MET A 165 12.66 6.11 10.12
N PRO A 166 13.04 7.24 10.78
CA PRO A 166 12.50 7.59 12.08
C PRO A 166 10.97 7.75 12.03
N ARG A 167 10.32 7.60 13.19
CA ARG A 167 8.88 7.81 13.33
C ARG A 167 8.55 9.29 13.11
N LEU A 168 7.73 9.58 12.10
CA LEU A 168 7.18 10.91 11.85
C LEU A 168 5.74 10.98 12.34
N MET A 169 5.37 12.10 12.98
CA MET A 169 3.99 12.39 13.36
C MET A 169 3.37 13.39 12.38
N GLY A 170 2.07 13.28 12.11
CA GLY A 170 1.36 14.24 11.25
C GLY A 170 1.40 15.66 11.84
N LEU A 171 1.38 15.77 13.17
CA LEU A 171 1.57 17.05 13.88
C LEU A 171 2.92 17.70 13.57
N ASP A 172 4.00 16.92 13.49
CA ASP A 172 5.33 17.43 13.17
C ASP A 172 5.35 17.95 11.73
N ILE A 173 4.79 17.19 10.78
CA ILE A 173 4.71 17.56 9.37
C ILE A 173 3.90 18.85 9.17
N MET A 174 2.76 18.96 9.86
CA MET A 174 1.92 20.16 9.83
C MET A 174 2.59 21.35 10.52
N ALA A 175 3.33 21.13 11.60
CA ALA A 175 4.10 22.18 12.27
C ALA A 175 5.23 22.69 11.36
N PHE A 176 5.94 21.79 10.66
CA PHE A 176 6.91 22.14 9.63
C PHE A 176 6.25 22.95 8.52
N HIS A 177 5.16 22.47 7.93
CA HIS A 177 4.44 23.16 6.85
C HIS A 177 3.99 24.57 7.23
N ARG A 178 3.39 24.73 8.42
CA ARG A 178 2.90 26.03 8.92
C ARG A 178 4.02 27.01 9.24
N LEU A 179 5.21 26.54 9.65
CA LEU A 179 6.35 27.41 9.90
C LEU A 179 6.85 28.10 8.62
N ILE A 180 6.63 27.45 7.48
CA ILE A 180 7.16 27.83 6.16
C ILE A 180 6.24 28.83 5.45
N LYS A 181 4.92 28.60 5.48
CA LYS A 181 3.95 29.44 4.77
C LYS A 181 3.43 30.57 5.68
N ARG A 182 4.03 31.76 5.57
CA ARG A 182 3.65 32.97 6.33
C ARG A 182 2.57 33.84 5.66
N VAL A 183 2.19 33.59 4.40
CA VAL A 183 1.14 34.33 3.67
C VAL A 183 0.42 33.35 2.74
N SER A 184 -0.92 33.37 2.68
CA SER A 184 -1.73 32.48 1.83
C SER A 184 -2.11 33.11 0.49
N SER A 185 -1.88 32.38 -0.61
CA SER A 185 -2.46 32.61 -1.94
C SER A 185 -3.48 31.51 -2.32
N ALA A 186 -4.20 31.68 -3.44
CA ALA A 186 -5.21 30.70 -3.89
C ALA A 186 -4.60 29.39 -4.43
N GLU A 187 -3.41 29.43 -5.03
CA GLU A 187 -2.67 28.23 -5.46
C GLU A 187 -2.16 27.44 -4.25
N GLU A 188 -1.79 28.14 -3.17
CA GLU A 188 -1.35 27.52 -1.93
C GLU A 188 -2.48 26.78 -1.19
N ALA A 189 -3.75 27.15 -1.39
CA ALA A 189 -4.87 26.44 -0.78
C ALA A 189 -4.99 24.98 -1.27
N VAL A 190 -4.64 24.69 -2.53
CA VAL A 190 -4.63 23.31 -3.06
C VAL A 190 -3.48 22.52 -2.46
N GLU A 191 -2.32 23.16 -2.31
CA GLU A 191 -1.15 22.55 -1.68
C GLU A 191 -1.35 22.26 -0.20
N ASP A 192 -2.03 23.14 0.52
CA ASP A 192 -2.33 22.98 1.95
C ASP A 192 -3.29 21.81 2.17
N LEU A 193 -4.27 21.61 1.28
CA LEU A 193 -5.13 20.43 1.29
C LEU A 193 -4.33 19.14 1.05
N ALA A 194 -3.36 19.17 0.13
CA ALA A 194 -2.51 18.02 -0.14
C ALA A 194 -1.61 17.66 1.05
N VAL A 195 -1.05 18.66 1.75
CA VAL A 195 -0.22 18.45 2.94
C VAL A 195 -1.05 18.02 4.14
N GLU A 196 -2.27 18.54 4.31
CA GLU A 196 -3.20 18.04 5.32
C GLU A 196 -3.50 16.55 5.08
N GLY A 197 -3.76 16.16 3.84
CA GLY A 197 -3.97 14.76 3.49
C GLY A 197 -2.74 13.88 3.74
N LEU A 198 -1.53 14.39 3.50
CA LEU A 198 -0.28 13.70 3.87
C LEU A 198 -0.13 13.52 5.38
N GLY A 199 -0.44 14.55 6.16
CA GLY A 199 -0.45 14.48 7.64
C GLY A 199 -1.41 13.42 8.15
N ARG A 200 -2.63 13.37 7.60
CA ARG A 200 -3.63 12.33 7.93
C ARG A 200 -3.15 10.93 7.57
N MET A 201 -2.53 10.75 6.40
CA MET A 201 -1.94 9.46 6.01
C MET A 201 -0.85 9.02 6.99
N ILE A 202 -0.02 9.95 7.49
CA ILE A 202 1.01 9.63 8.49
C ILE A 202 0.42 9.26 9.84
N ASP A 203 -0.60 9.99 10.29
CA ASP A 203 -1.30 9.67 11.53
C ASP A 203 -2.00 8.30 11.50
N GLN A 204 -2.25 7.74 10.30
CA GLN A 204 -2.75 6.38 10.18
C GLN A 204 -1.68 5.32 10.45
N ILE A 205 -0.40 5.61 10.26
CA ILE A 205 0.71 4.65 10.37
C ILE A 205 1.63 4.94 11.57
N ASP A 206 1.25 5.89 12.42
CA ASP A 206 2.01 6.31 13.59
C ASP A 206 2.30 5.18 14.59
N PHE A 207 1.43 4.17 14.68
CA PHE A 207 1.57 3.02 15.56
C PHE A 207 2.59 2.00 15.07
N VAL A 208 2.97 2.03 13.79
CA VAL A 208 3.84 1.03 13.17
C VAL A 208 5.27 1.25 13.64
N ASP A 209 5.77 0.28 14.40
CA ASP A 209 7.13 0.26 14.92
C ASP A 209 7.76 -1.13 14.85
N GLU A 210 9.00 -1.22 15.30
CA GLU A 210 9.75 -2.48 15.27
C GLU A 210 9.03 -3.60 16.01
N THR A 211 8.31 -3.31 17.10
CA THR A 211 7.56 -4.32 17.85
C THR A 211 6.38 -4.83 17.02
N VAL A 212 5.59 -3.92 16.43
CA VAL A 212 4.47 -4.30 15.55
C VAL A 212 4.95 -5.10 14.35
N VAL A 213 6.00 -4.63 13.66
CA VAL A 213 6.56 -5.29 12.48
C VAL A 213 7.11 -6.68 12.84
N ARG A 214 7.80 -6.82 13.97
CA ARG A 214 8.32 -8.10 14.46
C ARG A 214 7.20 -9.07 14.81
N CYS A 215 6.16 -8.61 15.50
CA CYS A 215 4.98 -9.42 15.81
C CYS A 215 4.25 -9.84 14.53
N TRP A 216 4.12 -8.93 13.56
CA TRP A 216 3.50 -9.20 12.27
C TRP A 216 4.21 -10.30 11.47
N LYS A 217 5.54 -10.32 11.51
CA LYS A 217 6.38 -11.38 10.90
C LYS A 217 6.38 -12.69 11.70
N SER A 218 5.80 -12.70 12.90
CA SER A 218 5.93 -13.80 13.87
C SER A 218 7.36 -14.05 14.38
N ASP A 219 8.28 -13.11 14.12
CA ASP A 219 9.67 -13.14 14.61
C ASP A 219 9.74 -12.97 16.14
N CYS A 220 8.68 -12.45 16.76
CA CYS A 220 8.61 -12.30 18.22
C CYS A 220 8.64 -13.63 18.98
N ASN A 221 8.34 -14.75 18.32
CA ASN A 221 8.38 -16.08 18.94
C ASN A 221 9.81 -16.65 19.02
N LEU A 222 10.79 -15.98 18.40
CA LEU A 222 12.18 -16.45 18.35
C LEU A 222 12.95 -16.17 19.64
N ASP A 223 12.59 -15.12 20.37
CA ASP A 223 13.22 -14.75 21.65
C ASP A 223 12.14 -14.50 22.72
N PRO A 224 12.08 -15.34 23.79
CA PRO A 224 11.13 -15.21 24.89
C PRO A 224 11.18 -13.88 25.65
N ASN A 225 12.29 -13.14 25.57
CA ASN A 225 12.47 -11.84 26.23
C ASN A 225 12.01 -10.65 25.37
N THR A 226 11.48 -10.92 24.18
CA THR A 226 11.02 -9.89 23.25
C THR A 226 9.76 -9.21 23.78
N ASN A 227 9.68 -7.90 23.64
CA ASN A 227 8.40 -7.20 23.86
C ASN A 227 7.40 -7.62 22.78
N HIS A 228 6.24 -8.13 23.21
CA HIS A 228 5.12 -8.46 22.34
C HIS A 228 4.08 -7.34 22.33
N ILE A 229 3.31 -7.28 21.24
CA ILE A 229 2.08 -6.48 21.24
C ILE A 229 1.05 -7.10 22.20
N SER A 230 0.41 -6.26 23.02
CA SER A 230 -0.61 -6.71 23.97
C SER A 230 -2.02 -6.67 23.37
N ALA A 231 -2.92 -7.49 23.91
CA ALA A 231 -4.33 -7.47 23.54
C ALA A 231 -4.97 -6.09 23.79
N GLU A 232 -4.64 -5.43 24.90
CA GLU A 232 -5.14 -4.08 25.23
C GLU A 232 -4.69 -3.05 24.19
N LYS A 233 -3.44 -3.13 23.74
CA LYS A 233 -2.93 -2.23 22.71
C LYS A 233 -3.65 -2.43 21.38
N LEU A 234 -3.92 -3.69 21.00
CA LEU A 234 -4.68 -4.03 19.80
C LEU A 234 -6.11 -3.49 19.86
N VAL A 235 -6.81 -3.71 20.97
CA VAL A 235 -8.17 -3.17 21.18
C VAL A 235 -8.19 -1.64 21.09
N GLN A 236 -7.23 -0.96 21.72
CA GLN A 236 -7.11 0.50 21.63
C GLN A 236 -6.92 0.98 20.18
N LEU A 237 -6.07 0.31 19.41
CA LEU A 237 -5.84 0.65 18.01
C LEU A 237 -7.07 0.34 17.14
N LEU A 238 -7.69 -0.83 17.29
CA LEU A 238 -8.90 -1.20 16.56
C LEU A 238 -10.03 -0.18 16.82
N ARG A 239 -10.22 0.25 18.07
CA ARG A 239 -11.15 1.33 18.44
C ARG A 239 -10.78 2.69 17.85
N ARG A 240 -9.48 3.04 17.79
CA ARG A 240 -9.03 4.26 17.11
C ARG A 240 -9.41 4.22 15.64
N TYR A 241 -9.18 3.09 14.98
CA TYR A 241 -9.45 2.91 13.56
C TYR A 241 -10.89 2.57 13.23
N SER A 242 -11.81 2.45 14.19
CA SER A 242 -13.26 2.33 13.92
C SER A 242 -13.97 3.69 13.93
N LYS A 243 -13.48 4.67 14.72
CA LYS A 243 -14.08 6.03 14.80
C LYS A 243 -14.14 6.72 13.43
N PRO A 244 -15.27 7.33 13.00
CA PRO A 244 -15.36 8.01 11.71
C PRO A 244 -14.24 9.05 11.49
N LEU A 245 -13.81 9.22 10.24
CA LEU A 245 -12.86 10.27 9.88
C LEU A 245 -13.52 11.64 10.09
N GLU A 246 -12.80 12.57 10.72
CA GLU A 246 -13.28 13.95 10.88
C GLU A 246 -13.38 14.62 9.51
N ALA A 247 -14.54 15.22 9.24
CA ALA A 247 -14.80 15.96 8.01
C ALA A 247 -13.76 17.08 7.82
N SER A 248 -13.24 17.17 6.59
CA SER A 248 -12.30 18.22 6.20
C SER A 248 -12.53 18.62 4.75
N PRO A 249 -12.27 19.89 4.38
CA PRO A 249 -12.33 20.36 3.00
C PRO A 249 -11.47 19.52 2.03
N SER A 250 -10.38 18.90 2.52
CA SER A 250 -9.52 18.02 1.71
C SER A 250 -10.25 16.75 1.27
N MET A 251 -11.11 16.21 2.13
CA MET A 251 -11.87 14.98 1.87
C MET A 251 -13.10 15.18 0.99
N GLU A 252 -13.71 16.38 1.03
CA GLU A 252 -14.87 16.72 0.17
C GLU A 252 -14.46 16.94 -1.30
N LYS A 253 -13.26 17.49 -1.53
CA LYS A 253 -12.76 17.80 -2.88
C LYS A 253 -11.85 16.71 -3.45
N GLY A 254 -11.19 15.92 -2.60
CA GLY A 254 -10.19 14.92 -2.98
C GLY A 254 -10.73 13.50 -2.99
N GLY A 255 -11.75 13.18 -3.80
CA GLY A 255 -12.42 11.87 -3.79
C GLY A 255 -11.48 10.66 -3.84
N ALA A 256 -10.41 10.72 -4.65
CA ALA A 256 -9.39 9.66 -4.68
C ALA A 256 -8.56 9.60 -3.38
N GLN A 257 -8.13 10.73 -2.83
CA GLN A 257 -7.35 10.77 -1.59
C GLN A 257 -8.18 10.32 -0.39
N HIS A 258 -9.45 10.74 -0.32
CA HIS A 258 -10.41 10.26 0.67
C HIS A 258 -10.53 8.73 0.58
N ALA A 259 -10.73 8.19 -0.62
CA ALA A 259 -10.82 6.74 -0.80
C ALA A 259 -9.57 6.00 -0.30
N ASP A 260 -8.35 6.48 -0.61
CA ASP A 260 -7.12 5.82 -0.12
C ASP A 260 -7.00 5.88 1.39
N ILE A 261 -7.27 7.04 2.00
CA ILE A 261 -7.24 7.20 3.46
C ILE A 261 -8.24 6.25 4.11
N LEU A 262 -9.50 6.23 3.66
CA LEU A 262 -10.54 5.41 4.27
C LEU A 262 -10.27 3.91 4.10
N LEU A 263 -9.93 3.47 2.89
CA LEU A 263 -9.70 2.06 2.60
C LEU A 263 -8.39 1.54 3.23
N THR A 264 -7.36 2.38 3.31
CA THR A 264 -6.14 2.05 4.09
C THR A 264 -6.47 1.87 5.57
N ARG A 265 -7.43 2.65 6.10
CA ARG A 265 -7.87 2.50 7.49
C ARG A 265 -8.57 1.18 7.76
N HIS A 266 -9.46 0.75 6.87
CA HIS A 266 -10.10 -0.56 6.98
C HIS A 266 -9.07 -1.70 6.85
N TRP A 267 -8.11 -1.56 5.95
CA TRP A 267 -7.00 -2.50 5.83
C TRP A 267 -6.14 -2.58 7.10
N ILE A 268 -5.83 -1.45 7.74
CA ILE A 268 -5.12 -1.42 9.04
C ILE A 268 -5.93 -2.17 10.11
N ARG A 269 -7.25 -2.00 10.18
CA ARG A 269 -8.10 -2.77 11.11
C ARG A 269 -8.00 -4.26 10.85
N ASN A 270 -8.10 -4.68 9.59
CA ASN A 270 -7.97 -6.09 9.21
C ASN A 270 -6.60 -6.66 9.58
N MET A 271 -5.53 -5.90 9.35
CA MET A 271 -4.16 -6.26 9.73
C MET A 271 -4.04 -6.44 11.25
N LEU A 272 -4.48 -5.44 12.03
CA LEU A 272 -4.45 -5.48 13.50
C LEU A 272 -5.28 -6.65 14.05
N TRP A 273 -6.44 -6.92 13.47
CA TRP A 273 -7.27 -8.05 13.87
C TRP A 273 -6.60 -9.39 13.55
N ASN A 274 -5.97 -9.54 12.37
CA ASN A 274 -5.18 -10.73 12.05
C ASN A 274 -4.01 -10.93 13.01
N LEU A 275 -3.38 -9.83 13.44
CA LEU A 275 -2.33 -9.87 14.45
C LEU A 275 -2.88 -10.40 15.78
N ALA A 276 -4.03 -9.90 16.23
CA ALA A 276 -4.72 -10.42 17.42
C ALA A 276 -5.02 -11.92 17.30
N PHE A 277 -5.53 -12.35 16.15
CA PHE A 277 -5.85 -13.74 15.86
C PHE A 277 -4.61 -14.64 15.93
N ARG A 278 -3.51 -14.26 15.28
CA ARG A 278 -2.24 -15.04 15.29
C ARG A 278 -1.61 -15.15 16.68
N HIS A 279 -1.85 -14.16 17.53
CA HIS A 279 -1.39 -14.17 18.92
C HIS A 279 -2.37 -14.87 19.89
N GLY A 280 -3.47 -15.44 19.40
CA GLY A 280 -4.43 -16.16 20.22
C GLY A 280 -5.29 -15.26 21.12
N PHE A 281 -5.40 -13.98 20.80
CA PHE A 281 -6.20 -13.02 21.57
C PHE A 281 -7.68 -13.00 21.20
N THR A 282 -8.09 -13.75 20.18
CA THR A 282 -9.47 -13.72 19.68
C THR A 282 -10.31 -14.87 20.24
N SER A 283 -11.56 -14.58 20.61
CA SER A 283 -12.52 -15.57 21.09
C SER A 283 -13.95 -15.20 20.68
N LEU A 284 -14.80 -16.20 20.44
CA LEU A 284 -16.23 -16.00 20.11
C LEU A 284 -16.99 -15.24 21.22
N SER A 285 -16.56 -15.43 22.46
CA SER A 285 -17.21 -14.85 23.65
C SER A 285 -16.37 -13.74 24.30
N ASP A 286 -15.40 -13.16 23.58
CA ASP A 286 -14.56 -12.09 24.14
C ASP A 286 -15.44 -10.89 24.56
N PRO A 287 -15.22 -10.26 25.72
CA PRO A 287 -15.99 -9.07 26.11
C PRO A 287 -15.74 -7.88 25.17
N ASN A 288 -14.57 -7.78 24.55
CA ASN A 288 -14.26 -6.78 23.55
C ASN A 288 -14.73 -7.27 22.18
N VAL A 289 -15.69 -6.57 21.59
CA VAL A 289 -16.19 -6.88 20.24
C VAL A 289 -15.06 -6.89 19.21
N GLU A 290 -14.03 -6.06 19.40
CA GLU A 290 -12.88 -5.96 18.51
C GLU A 290 -12.02 -7.22 18.43
N LEU A 291 -12.13 -8.14 19.40
CA LEU A 291 -11.39 -9.40 19.44
C LEU A 291 -12.25 -10.60 19.04
N ARG A 292 -13.49 -10.38 18.60
CA ARG A 292 -14.36 -11.46 18.13
C ARG A 292 -14.18 -11.71 16.63
N PRO A 293 -14.40 -12.95 16.14
CA PRO A 293 -14.36 -13.27 14.71
C PRO A 293 -15.35 -12.48 13.85
N ASP A 294 -16.55 -12.15 14.36
CA ASP A 294 -17.55 -11.33 13.66
C ASP A 294 -17.03 -9.92 13.32
N TYR A 295 -16.13 -9.36 14.13
CA TYR A 295 -15.53 -8.06 13.84
C TYR A 295 -14.71 -8.04 12.54
N ALA A 296 -14.09 -9.17 12.17
CA ALA A 296 -13.40 -9.29 10.88
C ALA A 296 -14.37 -9.26 9.70
N ILE A 297 -15.57 -9.81 9.88
CA ILE A 297 -16.65 -9.78 8.88
C ILE A 297 -17.20 -8.34 8.76
N ASP A 298 -17.39 -7.66 9.90
CA ASP A 298 -17.82 -6.26 9.93
C ASP A 298 -16.82 -5.35 9.19
N ILE A 299 -15.51 -5.55 9.38
CA ILE A 299 -14.49 -4.81 8.62
C ILE A 299 -14.68 -5.02 7.11
N ALA A 300 -14.92 -6.25 6.67
CA ALA A 300 -15.12 -6.56 5.26
C ALA A 300 -16.40 -5.93 4.71
N ALA A 301 -17.51 -5.99 5.45
CA ALA A 301 -18.77 -5.34 5.11
C ALA A 301 -18.62 -3.81 4.98
N GLU A 302 -18.04 -3.16 5.99
CA GLU A 302 -17.78 -1.72 5.98
C GLU A 302 -16.86 -1.31 4.81
N THR A 303 -15.87 -2.16 4.48
CA THR A 303 -14.93 -1.88 3.38
C THR A 303 -15.63 -1.88 2.03
N ILE A 304 -16.52 -2.85 1.80
CA ILE A 304 -17.21 -2.95 0.51
C ILE A 304 -18.28 -1.86 0.38
N ASP A 305 -18.95 -1.49 1.47
CA ASP A 305 -19.83 -0.33 1.51
C ASP A 305 -19.07 0.98 1.24
N ALA A 306 -17.87 1.13 1.81
CA ALA A 306 -17.01 2.27 1.52
C ALA A 306 -16.57 2.31 0.05
N CYS A 307 -16.32 1.16 -0.57
CA CYS A 307 -15.98 1.09 -1.99
C CYS A 307 -17.14 1.54 -2.89
N ASP A 308 -18.39 1.19 -2.54
CA ASP A 308 -19.59 1.59 -3.29
C ASP A 308 -19.87 3.10 -3.20
N PHE A 309 -19.34 3.78 -2.18
CA PHE A 309 -19.45 5.23 -2.03
C PHE A 309 -18.60 6.01 -3.06
N PHE A 310 -17.51 5.43 -3.58
CA PHE A 310 -16.60 6.11 -4.49
C PHE A 310 -16.79 5.68 -5.95
N ASP A 311 -16.56 6.61 -6.87
CA ASP A 311 -16.43 6.26 -8.29
C ASP A 311 -15.23 5.32 -8.49
N ILE A 312 -15.41 4.28 -9.30
CA ILE A 312 -14.36 3.28 -9.57
C ILE A 312 -13.04 3.92 -10.04
N ARG A 313 -13.08 5.06 -10.74
CA ARG A 313 -11.88 5.80 -11.19
C ARG A 313 -11.09 6.37 -10.01
N CYS A 314 -11.77 6.79 -8.94
CA CYS A 314 -11.11 7.24 -7.71
C CYS A 314 -10.34 6.08 -7.06
N LEU A 315 -10.90 4.87 -7.08
CA LEU A 315 -10.24 3.67 -6.57
C LEU A 315 -9.07 3.25 -7.46
N GLU A 316 -9.26 3.22 -8.78
CA GLU A 316 -8.27 2.77 -9.76
C GLU A 316 -7.00 3.65 -9.81
N THR A 317 -7.10 4.90 -9.34
CA THR A 317 -6.00 5.87 -9.26
C THR A 317 -4.83 5.33 -8.41
N HIS A 318 -5.13 4.57 -7.35
CA HIS A 318 -4.13 3.98 -6.43
C HIS A 318 -3.56 2.66 -6.94
N GLY A 319 -4.21 2.07 -7.94
CA GLY A 319 -3.73 0.91 -8.65
C GLY A 319 -3.61 -0.36 -7.82
N VAL A 320 -2.56 -1.14 -8.09
CA VAL A 320 -2.43 -2.50 -7.54
C VAL A 320 -2.26 -2.54 -6.03
N GLY A 321 -1.72 -1.48 -5.42
CA GLY A 321 -1.58 -1.41 -3.97
C GLY A 321 -2.93 -1.36 -3.25
N LEU A 322 -3.94 -0.68 -3.81
CA LEU A 322 -5.29 -0.73 -3.25
C LEU A 322 -5.96 -2.10 -3.47
N ALA A 323 -5.76 -2.69 -4.66
CA ALA A 323 -6.29 -4.03 -4.94
C ALA A 323 -5.73 -5.09 -3.97
N GLU A 324 -4.46 -4.98 -3.59
CA GLU A 324 -3.83 -5.83 -2.57
C GLU A 324 -4.47 -5.64 -1.19
N LYS A 325 -4.65 -4.40 -0.74
CA LYS A 325 -5.33 -4.09 0.53
C LYS A 325 -6.73 -4.69 0.60
N LEU A 326 -7.51 -4.56 -0.49
CA LEU A 326 -8.85 -5.13 -0.59
C LEU A 326 -8.81 -6.66 -0.59
N TYR A 327 -7.82 -7.25 -1.26
CA TYR A 327 -7.62 -8.70 -1.28
C TYR A 327 -7.29 -9.25 0.12
N ASP A 328 -6.46 -8.57 0.90
CA ASP A 328 -6.15 -8.97 2.28
C ASP A 328 -7.39 -8.99 3.17
N ILE A 329 -8.31 -8.04 3.00
CA ILE A 329 -9.56 -7.97 3.76
C ILE A 329 -10.50 -9.10 3.31
N ALA A 330 -10.72 -9.23 2.00
CA ALA A 330 -11.65 -10.21 1.44
C ALA A 330 -11.18 -11.65 1.72
N SER A 331 -9.88 -11.92 1.57
CA SER A 331 -9.30 -13.23 1.86
C SER A 331 -9.35 -13.59 3.35
N ASN A 332 -9.19 -12.60 4.24
CA ASN A 332 -9.41 -12.83 5.66
C ASN A 332 -10.87 -13.16 5.97
N CYS A 333 -11.82 -12.47 5.33
CA CYS A 333 -13.25 -12.79 5.48
C CYS A 333 -13.54 -14.25 5.08
N VAL A 334 -13.00 -14.73 3.96
CA VAL A 334 -13.08 -16.15 3.56
C VAL A 334 -12.50 -17.07 4.63
N ARG A 335 -11.29 -16.78 5.11
CA ARG A 335 -10.62 -17.60 6.14
C ARG A 335 -11.44 -17.70 7.42
N ILE A 336 -12.04 -16.60 7.88
CA ILE A 336 -12.87 -16.58 9.08
C ILE A 336 -14.16 -17.37 8.89
N ALA A 337 -14.78 -17.27 7.72
CA ALA A 337 -15.94 -18.08 7.38
C ALA A 337 -15.65 -19.59 7.39
N GLN A 338 -14.46 -20.00 6.94
CA GLN A 338 -14.00 -21.39 6.96
C GLN A 338 -13.58 -21.86 8.37
N THR A 339 -12.97 -20.99 9.16
CA THR A 339 -12.41 -21.34 10.49
C THR A 339 -13.50 -21.43 11.55
N PHE A 340 -14.53 -20.60 11.44
CA PHE A 340 -15.67 -20.56 12.36
C PHE A 340 -16.95 -20.94 11.61
N PRO A 341 -17.06 -22.19 11.11
CA PRO A 341 -18.28 -22.65 10.47
C PRO A 341 -19.39 -22.67 11.52
N THR A 342 -20.61 -22.43 11.05
CA THR A 342 -21.79 -22.18 11.87
C THR A 342 -22.27 -23.39 12.70
N ASN A 343 -21.62 -24.54 12.59
CA ASN A 343 -21.90 -25.70 13.42
C ASN A 343 -21.14 -25.64 14.75
N SER A 344 -21.86 -25.24 15.79
CA SER A 344 -21.52 -25.47 17.20
C SER A 344 -21.44 -26.97 17.51
N GLY A 345 -20.34 -27.62 17.13
CA GLY A 345 -19.92 -28.92 17.63
C GLY A 345 -18.61 -28.73 18.40
N ALA A 346 -18.60 -29.14 19.67
CA ALA A 346 -17.51 -28.93 20.63
C ALA A 346 -16.09 -29.03 20.03
N PHE A 347 -15.30 -27.97 20.15
CA PHE A 347 -13.87 -28.01 19.86
C PHE A 347 -13.09 -28.08 21.18
N ALA A 348 -12.69 -29.30 21.54
CA ALA A 348 -11.50 -29.56 22.33
C ALA A 348 -10.45 -30.12 21.36
N GLY A 349 -9.46 -29.31 21.00
CA GLY A 349 -8.37 -29.74 20.12
C GLY A 349 -7.34 -28.65 19.95
N ASP A 350 -6.15 -28.89 20.50
CA ASP A 350 -4.94 -28.10 20.27
C ASP A 350 -4.74 -27.90 18.76
N PHE A 351 -4.76 -26.64 18.30
CA PHE A 351 -4.65 -26.32 16.88
C PHE A 351 -3.24 -25.85 16.53
N ARG A 352 -2.51 -26.68 15.78
CA ARG A 352 -1.30 -26.25 15.06
C ARG A 352 -1.70 -25.65 13.71
N ILE A 353 -1.23 -24.43 13.46
CA ILE A 353 -1.43 -23.66 12.23
C ILE A 353 -0.60 -24.29 11.09
N PRO A 354 -1.15 -24.51 9.89
CA PRO A 354 -0.36 -24.79 8.70
C PRO A 354 0.39 -23.53 8.26
N THR A 355 1.72 -23.54 8.37
CA THR A 355 2.58 -22.55 7.72
C THR A 355 2.61 -22.80 6.23
N SER A 356 2.58 -21.74 5.41
CA SER A 356 2.78 -21.81 3.96
C SER A 356 4.10 -22.49 3.61
N ASP A 357 4.11 -23.23 2.50
CA ASP A 357 5.24 -23.97 1.94
C ASP A 357 6.54 -23.15 1.86
N HIS A 358 7.39 -23.29 2.88
CA HIS A 358 8.83 -23.20 2.76
C HIS A 358 9.45 -24.08 3.85
N ASP A 359 10.27 -25.03 3.40
CA ASP A 359 11.20 -25.89 4.14
C ASP A 359 10.75 -27.27 4.60
N SER A 360 11.34 -28.26 3.92
CA SER A 360 11.38 -29.68 4.26
C SER A 360 12.44 -29.94 5.34
N CYS A 361 12.11 -30.68 6.40
CA CYS A 361 12.81 -31.89 6.90
C CYS A 361 12.31 -32.25 8.31
N ALA A 362 12.09 -33.55 8.53
CA ALA A 362 11.58 -34.20 9.75
C ALA A 362 12.48 -33.93 11.00
N THR A 363 12.01 -34.06 12.25
CA THR A 363 11.74 -35.36 12.91
C THR A 363 10.87 -35.20 14.17
N SER A 364 9.99 -36.16 14.37
CA SER A 364 8.98 -36.30 15.44
C SER A 364 9.49 -36.88 16.76
N ILE A 365 8.95 -36.45 17.89
CA ILE A 365 8.85 -37.23 19.14
C ILE A 365 7.47 -36.99 19.76
N SER A 366 6.73 -38.09 19.99
CA SER A 366 5.37 -38.14 20.54
C SER A 366 5.42 -38.42 22.06
N GLY A 367 4.50 -37.84 22.83
CA GLY A 367 4.32 -38.11 24.24
C GLY A 367 2.85 -37.97 24.63
N THR A 368 2.16 -39.11 24.74
CA THR A 368 0.78 -39.29 25.22
C THR A 368 0.70 -39.19 26.73
N LEU A 369 -0.33 -38.53 27.29
CA LEU A 369 -0.82 -38.77 28.65
C LEU A 369 -2.33 -38.48 28.74
N ASP A 370 -3.08 -39.54 29.05
CA ASP A 370 -4.51 -39.59 29.32
C ASP A 370 -4.88 -38.92 30.65
N SER A 371 -6.08 -38.36 30.74
CA SER A 371 -6.84 -38.25 32.01
C SER A 371 -8.33 -38.02 31.78
N SER A 372 -9.10 -39.05 32.12
CA SER A 372 -10.55 -39.12 32.20
C SER A 372 -11.11 -38.45 33.46
N SER A 373 -12.24 -37.74 33.36
CA SER A 373 -13.16 -37.59 34.49
C SER A 373 -14.59 -37.26 34.05
N SER A 374 -15.50 -38.13 34.49
CA SER A 374 -16.96 -38.14 34.34
C SER A 374 -17.69 -37.33 35.43
N ALA A 375 -18.78 -36.65 35.06
CA ALA A 375 -19.88 -36.25 35.96
C ALA A 375 -21.10 -35.83 35.10
N SER A 376 -22.11 -36.69 34.90
CA SER A 376 -23.35 -36.85 35.69
C SER A 376 -24.38 -35.72 35.50
N ASP A 377 -25.43 -36.04 34.74
CA ASP A 377 -26.68 -35.28 34.52
C ASP A 377 -27.42 -34.93 35.82
N PRO A 378 -28.25 -33.88 35.78
CA PRO A 378 -29.61 -34.04 36.27
C PRO A 378 -30.67 -33.45 35.33
N SER A 379 -31.63 -34.31 34.99
CA SER A 379 -32.92 -33.99 34.40
C SER A 379 -33.73 -33.02 35.27
N GLY A 380 -34.19 -31.91 34.70
CA GLY A 380 -35.09 -30.95 35.35
C GLY A 380 -35.96 -30.26 34.30
N TRP A 381 -37.26 -30.44 34.41
CA TRP A 381 -38.31 -30.03 33.47
C TRP A 381 -38.29 -28.51 33.22
N VAL A 382 -38.09 -28.10 31.96
CA VAL A 382 -38.40 -26.73 31.50
C VAL A 382 -39.40 -26.81 30.37
N THR A 383 -40.53 -26.16 30.62
CA THR A 383 -41.66 -25.90 29.72
C THR A 383 -41.20 -25.44 28.34
N GLN A 384 -41.60 -26.15 27.29
CA GLN A 384 -41.35 -25.75 25.90
C GLN A 384 -42.09 -24.45 25.58
N ILE A 385 -41.34 -23.34 25.58
CA ILE A 385 -41.68 -22.13 24.82
C ILE A 385 -41.19 -22.39 23.39
N PRO A 386 -41.95 -22.09 22.33
CA PRO A 386 -41.45 -22.24 20.96
C PRO A 386 -40.29 -21.26 20.79
N THR A 387 -39.06 -21.76 20.85
CA THR A 387 -37.90 -21.02 20.41
C THR A 387 -38.09 -20.80 18.92
N ILE A 388 -38.33 -19.55 18.53
CA ILE A 388 -37.97 -19.11 17.19
C ILE A 388 -36.45 -19.22 17.18
N GLU A 389 -35.92 -20.39 16.85
CA GLU A 389 -34.55 -20.56 16.36
C GLU A 389 -34.51 -19.84 15.02
N MET A 390 -34.45 -18.51 15.08
CA MET A 390 -34.08 -17.70 13.94
C MET A 390 -32.63 -18.10 13.66
N ASP A 391 -32.45 -18.75 12.53
CA ASP A 391 -31.25 -19.46 12.10
C ASP A 391 -30.07 -18.47 11.92
N TRP A 392 -29.49 -18.01 13.04
CA TRP A 392 -28.39 -17.05 13.12
C TRP A 392 -27.17 -17.52 12.32
N ALA A 393 -26.99 -18.84 12.28
CA ALA A 393 -26.07 -19.54 11.43
C ALA A 393 -26.32 -19.25 9.94
N ALA A 394 -27.51 -19.57 9.43
CA ALA A 394 -27.87 -19.33 8.04
C ALA A 394 -27.83 -17.83 7.66
N SER A 395 -28.24 -16.94 8.56
CA SER A 395 -28.19 -15.48 8.37
C SER A 395 -26.76 -14.97 8.20
N ARG A 396 -25.82 -15.45 9.04
CA ARG A 396 -24.41 -15.08 8.94
C ARG A 396 -23.74 -15.64 7.69
N THR A 397 -24.05 -16.88 7.31
CA THR A 397 -23.54 -17.48 6.07
C THR A 397 -24.03 -16.71 4.83
N ALA A 398 -25.30 -16.31 4.81
CA ALA A 398 -25.85 -15.46 3.74
C ALA A 398 -25.14 -14.10 3.68
N GLN A 399 -24.93 -13.44 4.83
CA GLN A 399 -24.23 -12.17 4.93
C GLN A 399 -22.79 -12.26 4.37
N VAL A 400 -22.02 -13.27 4.78
CA VAL A 400 -20.65 -13.48 4.27
C VAL A 400 -20.65 -13.70 2.77
N THR A 401 -21.58 -14.52 2.27
CA THR A 401 -21.71 -14.81 0.83
C THR A 401 -21.99 -13.53 0.03
N GLU A 402 -22.89 -12.68 0.52
CA GLU A 402 -23.20 -11.39 -0.09
C GLU A 402 -21.97 -10.48 -0.14
N ILE A 403 -21.24 -10.32 0.98
CA ILE A 403 -20.02 -9.51 1.06
C ILE A 403 -18.98 -9.99 0.03
N LEU A 404 -18.71 -11.30 -0.01
CA LEU A 404 -17.71 -11.87 -0.91
C LEU A 404 -18.10 -11.73 -2.39
N ASN A 405 -19.38 -11.88 -2.72
CA ASN A 405 -19.87 -11.64 -4.08
C ASN A 405 -19.71 -10.18 -4.51
N ARG A 406 -19.92 -9.23 -3.60
CA ARG A 406 -19.66 -7.81 -3.86
C ARG A 406 -18.17 -7.53 -4.07
N PHE A 407 -17.28 -8.12 -3.28
CA PHE A 407 -15.83 -8.05 -3.52
C PHE A 407 -15.44 -8.65 -4.88
N LEU A 408 -16.04 -9.78 -5.27
CA LEU A 408 -15.79 -10.40 -6.58
C LEU A 408 -16.18 -9.47 -7.72
N ALA A 409 -17.37 -8.86 -7.63
CA ALA A 409 -17.83 -7.87 -8.60
C ALA A 409 -16.89 -6.66 -8.66
N LEU A 410 -16.46 -6.14 -7.50
CA LEU A 410 -15.49 -5.05 -7.42
C LEU A 410 -14.17 -5.41 -8.09
N PHE A 411 -13.59 -6.59 -7.83
CA PHE A 411 -12.35 -7.01 -8.50
C PHE A 411 -12.52 -7.21 -10.01
N ALA A 412 -13.65 -7.74 -10.46
CA ALA A 412 -13.93 -7.85 -11.89
C ALA A 412 -14.01 -6.48 -12.58
N LEU A 413 -14.57 -5.48 -11.89
CA LEU A 413 -14.67 -4.10 -12.38
C LEU A 413 -13.34 -3.35 -12.30
N PHE A 414 -12.61 -3.49 -11.19
CA PHE A 414 -11.37 -2.78 -10.91
C PHE A 414 -10.31 -3.11 -11.97
N ARG A 415 -9.90 -2.09 -12.73
CA ARG A 415 -9.00 -2.22 -13.90
C ARG A 415 -9.49 -3.27 -14.89
N LYS A 416 -10.80 -3.47 -15.00
CA LYS A 416 -11.45 -4.50 -15.84
C LYS A 416 -10.90 -5.91 -15.56
N GLY A 417 -10.62 -6.21 -14.28
CA GLY A 417 -10.07 -7.48 -13.83
C GLY A 417 -8.59 -7.71 -14.19
N LYS A 418 -7.89 -6.70 -14.76
CA LYS A 418 -6.47 -6.80 -15.13
C LYS A 418 -5.57 -6.43 -13.95
N HIS A 419 -5.65 -7.24 -12.90
CA HIS A 419 -4.80 -7.13 -11.70
C HIS A 419 -4.53 -8.54 -11.14
N PRO A 420 -3.47 -8.73 -10.32
CA PRO A 420 -3.03 -10.07 -9.93
C PRO A 420 -3.94 -10.78 -8.92
N PHE A 421 -4.90 -10.07 -8.32
CA PHE A 421 -5.69 -10.57 -7.18
C PHE A 421 -7.04 -11.19 -7.55
N LEU A 422 -7.58 -10.95 -8.75
CA LEU A 422 -8.89 -11.50 -9.15
C LEU A 422 -8.87 -13.03 -9.21
N LYS A 423 -7.89 -13.60 -9.92
CA LYS A 423 -7.80 -15.07 -10.09
C LYS A 423 -7.57 -15.79 -8.75
N PRO A 424 -6.61 -15.39 -7.90
CA PRO A 424 -6.47 -15.96 -6.56
C PRO A 424 -7.75 -15.86 -5.73
N PHE A 425 -8.46 -14.73 -5.80
CA PHE A 425 -9.70 -14.55 -5.05
C PHE A 425 -10.82 -15.48 -5.52
N VAL A 426 -11.00 -15.65 -6.83
CA VAL A 426 -11.95 -16.63 -7.39
C VAL A 426 -11.62 -18.06 -6.95
N GLN A 427 -10.33 -18.42 -6.93
CA GLN A 427 -9.89 -19.74 -6.46
C GLN A 427 -10.17 -19.93 -4.97
N LEU A 428 -9.93 -18.88 -4.17
CA LEU A 428 -10.21 -18.89 -2.73
C LEU A 428 -11.71 -19.05 -2.45
N MET A 429 -12.57 -18.35 -3.20
CA MET A 429 -14.02 -18.49 -3.10
C MET A 429 -14.53 -19.86 -3.55
N ALA A 430 -13.92 -20.47 -4.57
CA ALA A 430 -14.31 -21.79 -5.04
C ALA A 430 -14.07 -22.90 -4.01
N GLY A 431 -13.19 -22.67 -3.02
CA GLY A 431 -12.96 -23.57 -1.89
C GLY A 431 -13.91 -23.35 -0.69
N LEU A 432 -14.92 -22.48 -0.81
CA LEU A 432 -15.97 -22.34 0.18
C LEU A 432 -17.09 -23.35 -0.13
N ASP A 433 -17.12 -24.46 0.60
CA ASP A 433 -18.28 -25.34 0.66
C ASP A 433 -19.41 -24.63 1.41
N PHE A 434 -20.13 -23.74 0.74
CA PHE A 434 -21.42 -23.29 1.26
C PHE A 434 -22.39 -24.47 1.12
N PRO A 435 -23.06 -24.94 2.21
CA PRO A 435 -24.07 -25.96 2.08
C PRO A 435 -25.10 -25.47 1.06
N GLN A 436 -25.24 -26.23 -0.03
CA GLN A 436 -26.29 -25.95 -1.02
C GLN A 436 -27.60 -25.90 -0.25
N MET A 437 -28.24 -24.72 -0.20
CA MET A 437 -29.65 -24.68 0.15
C MET A 437 -30.31 -25.63 -0.83
N SER A 438 -31.04 -26.62 -0.33
CA SER A 438 -31.84 -27.54 -1.13
C SER A 438 -32.83 -26.71 -1.94
N THR A 439 -32.43 -26.29 -3.14
CA THR A 439 -33.35 -25.84 -4.16
C THR A 439 -34.12 -27.10 -4.50
N GLY A 440 -35.33 -27.24 -3.96
CA GLY A 440 -36.27 -28.25 -4.42
C GLY A 440 -36.31 -28.17 -5.95
N ASP A 441 -36.16 -29.33 -6.59
CA ASP A 441 -36.06 -29.45 -8.03
C ASP A 441 -37.13 -28.60 -8.73
N PRO A 442 -36.77 -27.71 -9.67
CA PRO A 442 -37.76 -27.07 -10.49
C PRO A 442 -38.30 -28.09 -11.51
N PRO A 443 -39.62 -28.16 -11.74
CA PRO A 443 -40.19 -29.13 -12.65
C PRO A 443 -39.96 -28.63 -14.08
N TRP A 444 -38.93 -29.13 -14.74
CA TRP A 444 -38.79 -28.96 -16.18
C TRP A 444 -39.04 -30.32 -16.83
N ASP A 445 -40.25 -30.48 -17.34
CA ASP A 445 -40.57 -31.51 -18.34
C ASP A 445 -39.70 -31.27 -19.58
N ASP A 446 -38.89 -32.27 -19.93
CA ASP A 446 -38.25 -32.41 -21.22
C ASP A 446 -39.34 -32.70 -22.28
N ASP A 447 -39.86 -31.66 -22.94
CA ASP A 447 -40.34 -31.73 -24.34
C ASP A 447 -41.05 -30.43 -24.75
N VAL A 448 -40.31 -29.39 -25.13
CA VAL A 448 -40.81 -28.43 -26.14
C VAL A 448 -39.65 -27.92 -27.00
N HIS A 449 -39.52 -28.52 -28.18
CA HIS A 449 -38.83 -27.92 -29.32
C HIS A 449 -39.46 -26.56 -29.68
N MET A 450 -38.63 -25.52 -29.80
CA MET A 450 -38.98 -24.35 -30.61
C MET A 450 -37.85 -23.92 -31.54
N PRO A 451 -38.17 -23.39 -32.74
CA PRO A 451 -37.28 -23.38 -33.89
C PRO A 451 -36.42 -22.12 -33.95
N LEU A 452 -35.21 -22.29 -34.49
CA LEU A 452 -34.34 -21.21 -34.92
C LEU A 452 -35.04 -20.36 -35.98
N VAL A 453 -35.11 -19.05 -35.74
CA VAL A 453 -35.36 -18.06 -36.78
C VAL A 453 -34.20 -17.08 -36.82
N MET A 454 -33.72 -16.87 -38.04
CA MET A 454 -32.67 -15.95 -38.49
C MET A 454 -32.86 -14.51 -38.06
#